data_AF-A0A8E8KB25-F1
#
_entry.id   AF-A0A8E8KB25-F1
#
_cell.length_a   1.000
_cell.length_b   1.000
_cell.length_c   1.000
_cell.angle_alpha   90.00
_cell.angle_beta   90.00
_cell.angle_gamma   90.00
#
_symmetry.space_group_name_H-M   'P 1'
#
loop_
_entity.id
_entity.type
_entity.pdbx_description
1 polymer ?
#
loop_
_entity_poly.entity_id
_entity_poly.type
_entity_poly.pdbx_seq_one_letter_code
_entity_poly.pdbx_strand_id
1 'polypeptide(L)'
;MTDRGADAPPPRRAPRRRDLLRGGAALGVAGVLAGCGDGSEPTDSGAPTETRDDPAVYAGFLDGNEVVAIRDRVDDEEEPWRSGYDAQLRDAERALGATPSSVVDDGAPEGVDEHRFATGEERPDYEAAIETGTRVRDLGMAYVFTSETRYAREAIELLDHWFLAPDTRMYPSGRNFGETYFSIELHVTLPTLLYGAALVRDSPRWSAVEADREALREWVEAYLTDLEAGRGKKRYTGTVRNNIYAWWILARATAAAYLDDRDALSRAFDDWRERALDQIEPNGLLKHERQRVDGLEYSVYGLKALTLTAEIARHYGVDLYGHRLPGDDASALLRAFEGHREYVVDAGDWEWGTGENGYTEADRTAAGSVYELAHSRWDRPAFRRVVESIGRPLYERRVLGWTTLTHANRTELDLG
;
A
#
# COMPACT_ATOMS: atom_id res chain seq x y z
N MET A 1 50.23 3.50 -26.30
CA MET A 1 51.16 3.05 -25.24
C MET A 1 50.59 3.55 -23.94
N THR A 2 49.76 2.73 -23.28
CA THR A 2 50.10 1.92 -22.07
C THR A 2 50.19 2.84 -20.83
N ASP A 3 49.48 2.63 -19.72
CA ASP A 3 48.94 1.38 -19.17
C ASP A 3 47.82 1.65 -18.15
N ARG A 4 47.01 0.62 -17.91
CA ARG A 4 45.91 0.55 -16.94
C ARG A 4 46.46 0.32 -15.53
N GLY A 5 45.80 0.89 -14.52
CA GLY A 5 45.92 0.48 -13.12
C GLY A 5 44.53 0.46 -12.49
N ALA A 6 44.00 -0.74 -12.31
CA ALA A 6 42.74 -1.00 -11.62
C ALA A 6 42.97 -0.92 -10.11
N ASP A 7 42.13 -0.15 -9.40
CA ASP A 7 42.12 -0.13 -7.94
C ASP A 7 40.90 -0.92 -7.44
N ALA A 8 41.18 -1.96 -6.67
CA ALA A 8 40.20 -2.85 -6.07
C ALA A 8 39.61 -2.22 -4.79
N PRO A 9 38.34 -2.50 -4.45
CA PRO A 9 37.74 -2.00 -3.21
C PRO A 9 38.33 -2.73 -1.98
N PRO A 10 38.42 -2.06 -0.81
CA PRO A 10 38.99 -2.64 0.39
C PRO A 10 38.07 -3.73 1.01
N PRO A 11 38.62 -4.66 1.81
CA PRO A 11 37.89 -5.83 2.29
C PRO A 11 36.87 -5.48 3.38
N ARG A 12 35.69 -6.12 3.29
CA ARG A 12 34.62 -6.09 4.31
C ARG A 12 35.13 -6.62 5.65
N ARG A 13 34.95 -5.84 6.73
CA ARG A 13 35.19 -6.28 8.11
C ARG A 13 34.06 -7.21 8.56
N ALA A 14 34.41 -8.42 8.98
CA ALA A 14 33.48 -9.37 9.61
C ALA A 14 33.07 -8.90 11.03
N PRO A 15 31.83 -9.19 11.48
CA PRO A 15 31.40 -8.86 12.84
C PRO A 15 32.12 -9.73 13.88
N ARG A 16 32.62 -9.09 14.95
CA ARG A 16 33.28 -9.74 16.07
C ARG A 16 32.23 -10.42 16.96
N ARG A 17 32.26 -11.75 17.03
CA ARG A 17 31.61 -12.53 18.09
C ARG A 17 32.09 -12.04 19.45
N ARG A 18 31.18 -11.66 20.33
CA ARG A 18 31.44 -11.57 21.77
C ARG A 18 30.89 -12.82 22.43
N ASP A 19 31.82 -13.63 22.92
CA ASP A 19 31.55 -14.75 23.82
C ASP A 19 31.10 -14.21 25.19
N LEU A 20 29.98 -14.74 25.69
CA LEU A 20 29.64 -14.73 27.11
C LEU A 20 29.34 -16.18 27.50
N LEU A 21 30.23 -16.76 28.31
CA LEU A 21 30.07 -18.05 28.96
C LEU A 21 30.44 -17.94 30.43
N ARG A 22 29.75 -18.77 31.23
CA ARG A 22 29.81 -19.05 32.69
C ARG A 22 28.76 -18.29 33.49
N GLY A 23 27.90 -18.90 34.30
CA GLY A 23 27.67 -20.28 34.76
C GLY A 23 26.52 -20.17 35.78
N GLY A 24 25.52 -21.03 35.86
CA GLY A 24 25.61 -22.45 36.22
C GLY A 24 25.20 -22.63 37.70
N ALA A 25 23.94 -23.00 37.96
CA ALA A 25 23.52 -23.85 39.08
C ALA A 25 22.05 -24.29 38.91
N ALA A 26 21.87 -25.61 38.83
CA ALA A 26 20.60 -26.31 38.77
C ALA A 26 20.21 -26.85 40.16
N LEU A 27 18.90 -27.13 40.35
CA LEU A 27 18.22 -28.12 41.21
C LEU A 27 16.72 -27.71 41.20
N GLY A 28 15.77 -28.35 40.50
CA GLY A 28 15.24 -29.71 40.65
C GLY A 28 14.14 -29.74 41.75
N VAL A 29 12.93 -30.31 41.66
CA VAL A 29 12.15 -31.16 40.74
C VAL A 29 10.66 -31.12 41.21
N ALA A 30 9.73 -31.51 40.31
CA ALA A 30 8.34 -31.99 40.51
C ALA A 30 7.25 -30.97 40.11
N GLY A 31 6.37 -31.22 39.15
CA GLY A 31 5.90 -32.46 38.57
C GLY A 31 4.38 -32.43 38.62
N VAL A 32 3.71 -32.03 37.52
CA VAL A 32 2.29 -32.30 37.30
C VAL A 32 2.11 -32.76 35.87
N LEU A 33 1.46 -33.92 35.78
CA LEU A 33 1.12 -34.69 34.61
C LEU A 33 0.08 -33.96 33.74
N ALA A 34 0.27 -34.10 32.44
CA ALA A 34 -0.73 -34.22 31.38
C ALA A 34 -2.14 -33.68 31.66
N GLY A 35 -2.43 -32.54 31.05
CA GLY A 35 -3.74 -32.23 30.52
C GLY A 35 -3.56 -31.73 29.09
N CYS A 36 -3.77 -32.60 28.09
CA CYS A 36 -4.06 -32.16 26.74
C CYS A 36 -5.41 -31.43 26.80
N GLY A 37 -5.37 -30.13 27.03
CA GLY A 37 -6.48 -29.26 26.73
C GLY A 37 -6.31 -28.79 25.30
N ASP A 38 -7.19 -29.22 24.41
CA ASP A 38 -7.56 -28.43 23.23
C ASP A 38 -8.01 -27.07 23.76
N GLY A 39 -7.06 -26.14 23.84
CA GLY A 39 -7.36 -24.74 24.03
C GLY A 39 -7.87 -24.22 22.70
N SER A 40 -9.15 -24.40 22.41
CA SER A 40 -9.82 -23.53 21.45
C SER A 40 -9.67 -22.11 21.98
N GLU A 41 -8.71 -21.36 21.43
CA GLU A 41 -8.59 -19.93 21.65
C GLU A 41 -9.94 -19.27 21.28
N PRO A 42 -10.31 -18.16 21.95
CA PRO A 42 -11.63 -17.56 21.80
C PRO A 42 -11.98 -17.30 20.33
N THR A 43 -13.23 -17.58 19.99
CA THR A 43 -13.84 -17.53 18.64
C THR A 43 -14.00 -16.13 18.06
N ASP A 44 -13.49 -15.08 18.72
CA ASP A 44 -13.58 -13.72 18.21
C ASP A 44 -12.34 -13.41 17.39
N SER A 45 -12.36 -13.84 16.12
CA SER A 45 -11.23 -13.62 15.23
C SER A 45 -11.04 -12.12 14.98
N GLY A 46 -12.09 -11.28 15.06
CA GLY A 46 -12.10 -9.88 14.63
C GLY A 46 -12.28 -9.69 13.10
N ALA A 47 -12.19 -10.77 12.32
CA ALA A 47 -12.37 -10.76 10.87
C ALA A 47 -13.87 -10.79 10.48
N PRO A 48 -14.26 -10.21 9.34
CA PRO A 48 -15.65 -10.19 8.91
C PRO A 48 -16.10 -11.61 8.50
N THR A 49 -17.27 -12.03 8.99
CA THR A 49 -17.87 -13.35 8.72
C THR A 49 -19.26 -13.26 8.08
N GLU A 50 -19.94 -12.11 8.23
CA GLU A 50 -21.29 -11.87 7.73
C GLU A 50 -21.39 -10.40 7.29
N THR A 51 -22.29 -10.11 6.35
CA THR A 51 -22.56 -8.75 5.88
C THR A 51 -23.21 -7.89 6.98
N ARG A 52 -22.93 -6.59 6.96
CA ARG A 52 -23.38 -5.61 7.95
C ARG A 52 -23.84 -4.32 7.28
N ASP A 53 -24.77 -3.61 7.91
CA ASP A 53 -25.24 -2.29 7.42
C ASP A 53 -24.13 -1.23 7.45
N ASP A 54 -23.20 -1.33 8.41
CA ASP A 54 -22.05 -0.44 8.59
C ASP A 54 -20.76 -1.28 8.64
N PRO A 55 -20.24 -1.73 7.49
CA PRO A 55 -19.06 -2.57 7.44
C PRO A 55 -17.80 -1.78 7.80
N ALA A 56 -16.86 -2.45 8.47
CA ALA A 56 -15.53 -1.88 8.69
C ALA A 56 -14.86 -1.58 7.34
N VAL A 57 -14.40 -0.35 7.15
CA VAL A 57 -13.62 0.06 5.98
C VAL A 57 -12.13 0.00 6.32
N TYR A 58 -11.38 -0.74 5.49
CA TYR A 58 -9.95 -0.98 5.67
C TYR A 58 -9.14 0.09 4.92
N ALA A 59 -8.87 1.22 5.60
CA ALA A 59 -8.16 2.38 5.06
C ALA A 59 -8.73 2.93 3.73
N GLY A 60 -9.98 2.60 3.41
CA GLY A 60 -10.68 3.03 2.21
C GLY A 60 -10.46 2.18 0.96
N PHE A 61 -9.84 1.01 1.05
CA PHE A 61 -9.54 0.20 -0.15
C PHE A 61 -10.37 -1.09 -0.28
N LEU A 62 -10.97 -1.52 0.82
CA LEU A 62 -11.78 -2.72 0.93
C LEU A 62 -12.70 -2.53 2.13
N ASP A 63 -13.91 -3.09 2.10
CA ASP A 63 -14.76 -3.17 3.28
C ASP A 63 -15.13 -4.60 3.66
N GLY A 64 -15.64 -4.77 4.88
CA GLY A 64 -15.99 -6.08 5.42
C GLY A 64 -17.06 -6.83 4.62
N ASN A 65 -17.99 -6.13 3.95
CA ASN A 65 -19.02 -6.78 3.12
C ASN A 65 -18.41 -7.32 1.82
N GLU A 66 -17.49 -6.57 1.22
CA GLU A 66 -16.71 -7.04 0.07
C GLU A 66 -15.88 -8.27 0.41
N VAL A 67 -15.23 -8.30 1.59
CA VAL A 67 -14.49 -9.50 2.04
C VAL A 67 -15.40 -10.71 2.11
N VAL A 68 -16.61 -10.58 2.70
CA VAL A 68 -17.58 -11.67 2.81
C VAL A 68 -18.01 -12.14 1.43
N ALA A 69 -18.45 -11.22 0.56
CA ALA A 69 -18.90 -11.57 -0.79
C ALA A 69 -17.78 -12.23 -1.64
N ILE A 70 -16.53 -11.76 -1.51
CA ILE A 70 -15.39 -12.37 -2.20
C ILE A 70 -15.08 -13.76 -1.61
N ARG A 71 -15.18 -13.94 -0.29
CA ARG A 71 -14.96 -15.25 0.33
C ARG A 71 -15.95 -16.28 -0.20
N ASP A 72 -17.22 -15.92 -0.35
CA ASP A 72 -18.24 -16.80 -0.93
C ASP A 72 -17.83 -17.27 -2.33
N ARG A 73 -17.34 -16.35 -3.20
CA ARG A 73 -16.82 -16.69 -4.53
C ARG A 73 -15.61 -17.63 -4.47
N VAL A 74 -14.71 -17.42 -3.50
CA VAL A 74 -13.52 -18.27 -3.31
C VAL A 74 -13.89 -19.67 -2.83
N ASP A 75 -14.87 -19.78 -1.94
CA ASP A 75 -15.36 -21.04 -1.38
C ASP A 75 -16.12 -21.86 -2.44
N ASP A 76 -16.80 -21.19 -3.37
CA ASP A 76 -17.43 -21.79 -4.54
C ASP A 76 -16.43 -22.10 -5.69
N GLU A 77 -15.13 -21.92 -5.46
CA GLU A 77 -14.04 -22.11 -6.44
C GLU A 77 -14.20 -21.26 -7.72
N GLU A 78 -14.88 -20.11 -7.64
CA GLU A 78 -15.14 -19.27 -8.79
C GLU A 78 -13.92 -18.43 -9.22
N GLU A 79 -13.65 -18.42 -10.52
CA GLU A 79 -12.63 -17.57 -11.11
C GLU A 79 -13.20 -16.17 -11.44
N PRO A 80 -12.41 -15.09 -11.25
CA PRO A 80 -10.97 -15.11 -11.01
C PRO A 80 -10.55 -15.08 -9.53
N TRP A 81 -11.51 -15.05 -8.60
CA TRP A 81 -11.26 -14.85 -7.17
C TRP A 81 -10.43 -15.99 -6.57
N ARG A 82 -10.71 -17.25 -6.96
CA ARG A 82 -9.93 -18.42 -6.53
C ARG A 82 -8.44 -18.28 -6.83
N SER A 83 -8.08 -17.97 -8.08
CA SER A 83 -6.68 -17.77 -8.47
C SER A 83 -6.03 -16.59 -7.74
N GLY A 84 -6.77 -15.49 -7.52
CA GLY A 84 -6.30 -14.35 -6.74
C GLY A 84 -6.05 -14.70 -5.27
N TYR A 85 -6.95 -15.46 -4.66
CA TYR A 85 -6.85 -15.94 -3.28
C TYR A 85 -5.64 -16.86 -3.09
N ASP A 86 -5.44 -17.81 -4.00
CA ASP A 86 -4.28 -18.71 -3.95
C ASP A 86 -2.96 -17.95 -4.06
N ALA A 87 -2.92 -16.89 -4.88
CA ALA A 87 -1.75 -16.02 -4.95
C ALA A 87 -1.54 -15.23 -3.65
N GLN A 88 -2.60 -14.65 -3.10
CA GLN A 88 -2.56 -13.91 -1.83
C GLN A 88 -2.06 -14.79 -0.67
N LEU A 89 -2.55 -16.02 -0.54
CA LEU A 89 -2.11 -16.92 0.52
C LEU A 89 -0.66 -17.37 0.35
N ARG A 90 -0.21 -17.64 -0.89
CA ARG A 90 1.21 -17.94 -1.13
C ARG A 90 2.12 -16.80 -0.69
N ASP A 91 1.69 -15.56 -0.87
CA ASP A 91 2.48 -14.38 -0.52
C ASP A 91 2.47 -14.15 1.00
N ALA A 92 1.33 -14.32 1.65
CA ALA A 92 1.21 -14.27 3.09
C ALA A 92 2.04 -15.36 3.80
N GLU A 93 2.04 -16.59 3.27
CA GLU A 93 2.88 -17.68 3.80
C GLU A 93 4.38 -17.38 3.65
N ARG A 94 4.80 -16.66 2.60
CA ARG A 94 6.19 -16.20 2.46
C ARG A 94 6.52 -15.02 3.38
N ALA A 95 5.52 -14.25 3.77
CA ALA A 95 5.67 -13.15 4.72
C ALA A 95 5.78 -13.65 6.16
N LEU A 96 5.29 -14.86 6.48
CA LEU A 96 5.46 -15.48 7.79
C LEU A 96 6.93 -15.79 8.12
N GLY A 97 7.30 -15.58 9.37
CA GLY A 97 8.68 -15.66 9.86
C GLY A 97 9.61 -14.58 9.31
N ALA A 98 9.08 -13.47 8.78
CA ALA A 98 9.89 -12.38 8.27
C ALA A 98 10.71 -11.74 9.39
N THR A 99 11.95 -11.34 9.08
CA THR A 99 12.71 -10.48 10.00
C THR A 99 12.13 -9.07 9.92
N PRO A 100 11.69 -8.47 11.05
CA PRO A 100 11.23 -7.08 11.07
C PRO A 100 12.35 -6.14 10.62
N SER A 101 11.98 -5.10 9.88
CA SER A 101 12.87 -4.01 9.48
C SER A 101 12.14 -2.68 9.60
N SER A 102 12.87 -1.64 10.02
CA SER A 102 12.38 -0.27 10.18
C SER A 102 13.38 0.76 9.62
N VAL A 103 13.07 2.05 9.81
CA VAL A 103 13.98 3.16 9.49
C VAL A 103 15.31 3.13 10.25
N VAL A 104 15.40 2.37 11.35
CA VAL A 104 16.58 2.32 12.23
C VAL A 104 17.53 1.17 11.90
N ASP A 105 17.01 0.01 11.45
CA ASP A 105 17.78 -1.25 11.49
C ASP A 105 19.00 -1.30 10.56
N ASP A 106 18.94 -0.61 9.42
CA ASP A 106 20.07 -0.49 8.49
C ASP A 106 20.94 0.77 8.74
N GLY A 107 20.62 1.51 9.80
CA GLY A 107 21.28 2.74 10.20
C GLY A 107 20.90 3.96 9.35
N ALA A 108 21.20 5.14 9.88
CA ALA A 108 20.98 6.41 9.19
C ALA A 108 22.29 7.07 8.74
N PRO A 109 22.24 7.95 7.72
CA PRO A 109 23.38 8.78 7.34
C PRO A 109 23.93 9.59 8.53
N GLU A 110 25.23 9.88 8.53
CA GLU A 110 25.86 10.64 9.62
C GLU A 110 25.17 12.00 9.83
N GLY A 111 24.78 12.29 11.08
CA GLY A 111 24.10 13.52 11.45
C GLY A 111 22.59 13.53 11.18
N VAL A 112 22.02 12.45 10.64
CA VAL A 112 20.58 12.22 10.54
C VAL A 112 20.13 11.41 11.74
N ASP A 113 19.04 11.84 12.36
CA ASP A 113 18.37 11.10 13.44
C ASP A 113 17.76 9.81 12.86
N GLU A 114 18.11 8.67 13.45
CA GLU A 114 17.83 7.32 12.90
C GLU A 114 16.34 6.97 12.85
N HIS A 115 15.52 7.62 13.67
CA HIS A 115 14.08 7.47 13.65
C HIS A 115 13.40 8.27 12.51
N ARG A 116 14.19 8.98 11.69
CA ARG A 116 13.71 9.73 10.52
C ARG A 116 13.75 8.87 9.28
N PHE A 117 12.78 9.11 8.40
CA PHE A 117 12.87 8.64 7.04
C PHE A 117 13.99 9.42 6.33
N ALA A 118 15.00 8.71 5.83
CA ALA A 118 16.19 9.31 5.24
C ALA A 118 15.83 10.07 3.96
N THR A 119 16.77 10.87 3.44
CA THR A 119 16.62 11.59 2.16
C THR A 119 17.86 11.49 1.27
N GLY A 120 18.77 10.54 1.58
CA GLY A 120 20.00 10.28 0.81
C GLY A 120 19.77 9.51 -0.48
N GLU A 121 20.84 9.06 -1.15
CA GLU A 121 20.73 8.27 -2.40
C GLU A 121 20.49 6.78 -2.15
N GLU A 122 21.11 6.19 -1.11
CA GLU A 122 21.07 4.72 -0.89
C GLU A 122 19.78 4.20 -0.23
N ARG A 123 19.04 5.06 0.49
CA ARG A 123 17.65 4.86 1.01
C ARG A 123 17.24 3.44 1.46
N PRO A 124 18.00 2.77 2.35
CA PRO A 124 17.58 1.45 2.87
C PRO A 124 16.24 1.50 3.62
N ASP A 125 15.94 2.63 4.24
CA ASP A 125 14.65 2.93 4.87
C ASP A 125 13.45 2.84 3.91
N TYR A 126 13.64 3.24 2.65
CA TYR A 126 12.59 3.16 1.63
C TYR A 126 12.35 1.71 1.17
N GLU A 127 13.43 0.94 1.00
CA GLU A 127 13.33 -0.50 0.70
C GLU A 127 12.63 -1.24 1.84
N ALA A 128 13.02 -0.96 3.09
CA ALA A 128 12.38 -1.49 4.28
C ALA A 128 10.89 -1.11 4.36
N ALA A 129 10.52 0.13 4.01
CA ALA A 129 9.12 0.56 3.99
C ALA A 129 8.28 -0.20 2.96
N ILE A 130 8.84 -0.44 1.76
CA ILE A 130 8.17 -1.25 0.72
C ILE A 130 7.98 -2.69 1.21
N GLU A 131 9.05 -3.29 1.75
CA GLU A 131 9.06 -4.69 2.18
C GLU A 131 8.11 -4.91 3.36
N THR A 132 8.24 -4.14 4.43
CA THR A 132 7.39 -4.22 5.62
C THR A 132 5.94 -3.89 5.27
N GLY A 133 5.68 -2.85 4.46
CA GLY A 133 4.33 -2.52 4.00
C GLY A 133 3.67 -3.65 3.21
N THR A 134 4.42 -4.28 2.30
CA THR A 134 3.94 -5.44 1.51
C THR A 134 3.60 -6.61 2.42
N ARG A 135 4.48 -6.95 3.36
CA ARG A 135 4.26 -8.06 4.31
C ARG A 135 3.06 -7.84 5.20
N VAL A 136 2.95 -6.66 5.83
CA VAL A 136 1.82 -6.34 6.72
C VAL A 136 0.51 -6.40 5.94
N ARG A 137 0.46 -5.84 4.72
CA ARG A 137 -0.72 -5.95 3.86
C ARG A 137 -1.06 -7.41 3.57
N ASP A 138 -0.08 -8.22 3.14
CA ASP A 138 -0.36 -9.61 2.75
C ASP A 138 -0.80 -10.50 3.91
N LEU A 139 -0.18 -10.32 5.07
CA LEU A 139 -0.59 -10.97 6.31
C LEU A 139 -1.98 -10.50 6.75
N GLY A 140 -2.26 -9.19 6.69
CA GLY A 140 -3.58 -8.63 7.00
C GLY A 140 -4.68 -9.16 6.08
N MET A 141 -4.39 -9.24 4.78
CA MET A 141 -5.28 -9.82 3.77
C MET A 141 -5.56 -11.30 4.07
N ALA A 142 -4.52 -12.10 4.33
CA ALA A 142 -4.70 -13.51 4.69
C ALA A 142 -5.53 -13.66 5.96
N TYR A 143 -5.29 -12.83 6.99
CA TYR A 143 -6.08 -12.83 8.21
C TYR A 143 -7.57 -12.54 7.94
N VAL A 144 -7.91 -11.47 7.20
CA VAL A 144 -9.33 -11.16 6.97
C VAL A 144 -10.03 -12.20 6.13
N PHE A 145 -9.34 -12.90 5.22
CA PHE A 145 -9.97 -13.94 4.41
C PHE A 145 -10.03 -15.32 5.08
N THR A 146 -9.04 -15.68 5.90
CA THR A 146 -8.96 -17.01 6.56
C THR A 146 -9.44 -17.04 8.00
N SER A 147 -9.54 -15.87 8.65
CA SER A 147 -9.68 -15.73 10.11
C SER A 147 -8.53 -16.34 10.93
N GLU A 148 -7.42 -16.75 10.30
CA GLU A 148 -6.28 -17.33 11.00
C GLU A 148 -5.48 -16.24 11.72
N THR A 149 -5.59 -16.23 13.05
CA THR A 149 -4.99 -15.18 13.88
C THR A 149 -3.45 -15.17 13.90
N ARG A 150 -2.79 -16.21 13.37
CA ARG A 150 -1.32 -16.23 13.19
C ARG A 150 -0.83 -15.12 12.25
N TYR A 151 -1.57 -14.85 11.18
CA TYR A 151 -1.21 -13.79 10.24
C TYR A 151 -1.38 -12.42 10.88
N ALA A 152 -2.48 -12.19 11.60
CA ALA A 152 -2.69 -10.93 12.32
C ALA A 152 -1.62 -10.69 13.38
N ARG A 153 -1.25 -11.73 14.14
CA ARG A 153 -0.20 -11.63 15.15
C ARG A 153 1.11 -11.11 14.54
N GLU A 154 1.58 -11.73 13.46
CA GLU A 154 2.84 -11.33 12.83
C GLU A 154 2.76 -9.96 12.14
N ALA A 155 1.64 -9.63 11.51
CA ALA A 155 1.41 -8.30 10.96
C ALA A 155 1.52 -7.22 12.05
N ILE A 156 1.00 -7.48 13.25
CA ILE A 156 1.07 -6.55 14.38
C ILE A 156 2.51 -6.46 14.92
N GLU A 157 3.26 -7.56 14.99
CA GLU A 157 4.68 -7.53 15.38
C GLU A 157 5.50 -6.64 14.43
N LEU A 158 5.23 -6.70 13.11
CA LEU A 158 5.86 -5.83 12.12
C LEU A 158 5.43 -4.36 12.27
N LEU A 159 4.15 -4.10 12.56
CA LEU A 159 3.64 -2.75 12.81
C LEU A 159 4.21 -2.13 14.08
N ASP A 160 4.31 -2.92 15.15
CA ASP A 160 4.94 -2.50 16.42
C ASP A 160 6.38 -2.08 16.17
N HIS A 161 7.15 -2.92 15.49
CA HIS A 161 8.54 -2.65 15.14
C HIS A 161 8.70 -1.38 14.28
N TRP A 162 7.80 -1.13 13.34
CA TRP A 162 7.86 0.04 12.47
C TRP A 162 7.39 1.35 13.13
N PHE A 163 6.31 1.31 13.91
CA PHE A 163 5.60 2.51 14.38
C PHE A 163 5.71 2.80 15.87
N LEU A 164 5.89 1.79 16.71
CA LEU A 164 5.57 1.88 18.14
C LEU A 164 6.79 1.64 19.03
N ALA A 165 7.54 0.57 18.77
CA ALA A 165 8.70 0.16 19.54
C ALA A 165 9.73 1.32 19.64
N PRO A 166 10.06 1.80 20.87
CA PRO A 166 10.86 3.01 21.04
C PRO A 166 12.21 3.01 20.33
N ASP A 167 12.83 1.84 20.21
CA ASP A 167 14.17 1.66 19.66
C ASP A 167 14.18 1.62 18.12
N THR A 168 13.03 1.39 17.48
CA THR A 168 12.95 1.11 16.03
C THR A 168 11.92 1.98 15.31
N ARG A 169 11.02 2.65 16.04
CA ARG A 169 9.90 3.38 15.45
C ARG A 169 10.34 4.51 14.52
N MET A 170 9.59 4.70 13.45
CA MET A 170 9.60 5.94 12.68
C MET A 170 8.79 7.01 13.42
N TYR A 171 9.26 8.26 13.56
CA TYR A 171 8.41 9.35 14.06
C TYR A 171 7.30 9.82 13.08
N PRO A 172 6.13 10.27 13.59
CA PRO A 172 5.00 10.74 12.77
C PRO A 172 5.02 12.25 12.48
N SER A 173 6.18 12.90 12.27
CA SER A 173 6.21 14.38 12.26
C SER A 173 7.22 15.00 11.31
N GLY A 174 6.99 16.27 10.94
CA GLY A 174 7.79 17.15 10.07
C GLY A 174 9.31 17.09 10.24
N ARG A 175 9.80 16.66 11.41
CA ARG A 175 11.23 16.41 11.67
C ARG A 175 11.77 15.21 10.88
N ASN A 176 10.94 14.21 10.58
CA ASN A 176 11.25 13.02 9.79
C ASN A 176 11.32 13.24 8.29
N PHE A 177 10.91 14.40 7.82
CA PHE A 177 10.80 14.70 6.39
C PHE A 177 12.04 15.46 5.87
N GLY A 178 13.09 15.62 6.71
CA GLY A 178 14.33 16.32 6.37
C GLY A 178 14.19 17.83 6.17
N GLU A 179 15.30 18.52 5.88
CA GLU A 179 15.27 19.93 5.43
C GLU A 179 14.53 20.10 4.10
N THR A 180 14.48 19.03 3.31
CA THR A 180 13.78 18.98 2.04
C THR A 180 12.27 18.85 2.19
N TYR A 181 11.71 18.34 3.29
CA TYR A 181 10.26 18.14 3.56
C TYR A 181 9.47 17.22 2.59
N PHE A 182 10.10 16.60 1.58
CA PHE A 182 9.39 15.91 0.50
C PHE A 182 10.13 14.67 0.04
N SER A 183 9.49 13.52 0.20
CA SER A 183 9.90 12.26 -0.42
C SER A 183 8.64 11.63 -1.00
N ILE A 184 8.55 11.48 -2.32
CA ILE A 184 7.47 10.72 -2.96
C ILE A 184 7.41 9.30 -2.36
N GLU A 185 8.57 8.79 -1.97
CA GLU A 185 8.84 7.52 -1.29
C GLU A 185 7.91 7.29 -0.09
N LEU A 186 7.66 8.32 0.72
CA LEU A 186 6.73 8.22 1.85
C LEU A 186 5.28 8.09 1.38
N HIS A 187 4.87 8.93 0.42
CA HIS A 187 3.50 8.95 -0.08
C HIS A 187 3.12 7.69 -0.84
N VAL A 188 4.10 6.90 -1.28
CA VAL A 188 3.89 5.65 -2.03
C VAL A 188 4.08 4.39 -1.17
N THR A 189 4.54 4.50 0.08
CA THR A 189 4.78 3.36 0.99
C THR A 189 3.89 3.37 2.23
N LEU A 190 3.68 4.54 2.84
CA LEU A 190 2.83 4.65 4.04
C LEU A 190 1.39 4.19 3.80
N PRO A 191 0.73 4.47 2.65
CA PRO A 191 -0.63 3.95 2.41
C PRO A 191 -0.77 2.44 2.59
N THR A 192 0.25 1.67 2.19
CA THR A 192 0.28 0.20 2.27
C THR A 192 0.40 -0.29 3.70
N LEU A 193 1.27 0.34 4.49
CA LEU A 193 1.40 0.07 5.92
C LEU A 193 0.08 0.38 6.66
N LEU A 194 -0.55 1.51 6.36
CA LEU A 194 -1.82 1.90 6.97
C LEU A 194 -2.98 1.00 6.53
N TYR A 195 -2.97 0.54 5.27
CA TYR A 195 -3.94 -0.44 4.79
C TYR A 195 -3.79 -1.78 5.53
N GLY A 196 -2.56 -2.29 5.64
CA GLY A 196 -2.24 -3.46 6.45
C GLY A 196 -2.65 -3.32 7.93
N ALA A 197 -2.38 -2.17 8.54
CA ALA A 197 -2.80 -1.86 9.91
C ALA A 197 -4.33 -1.87 10.06
N ALA A 198 -5.06 -1.32 9.10
CA ALA A 198 -6.52 -1.33 9.14
C ALA A 198 -7.10 -2.76 9.09
N LEU A 199 -6.50 -3.65 8.28
CA LEU A 199 -6.91 -5.05 8.13
C LEU A 199 -6.81 -5.84 9.44
N VAL A 200 -5.89 -5.48 10.34
CA VAL A 200 -5.67 -6.18 11.63
C VAL A 200 -6.11 -5.36 12.85
N ARG A 201 -6.70 -4.18 12.64
CA ARG A 201 -7.07 -3.22 13.70
C ARG A 201 -7.94 -3.82 14.80
N ASP A 202 -8.88 -4.67 14.41
CA ASP A 202 -9.87 -5.27 15.32
C ASP A 202 -9.46 -6.67 15.80
N SER A 203 -8.25 -7.13 15.45
CA SER A 203 -7.71 -8.40 15.94
C SER A 203 -7.50 -8.37 17.45
N PRO A 204 -7.82 -9.45 18.18
CA PRO A 204 -7.49 -9.54 19.61
C PRO A 204 -5.97 -9.63 19.88
N ARG A 205 -5.15 -9.85 18.83
CA ARG A 205 -3.71 -10.14 18.95
C ARG A 205 -2.85 -8.94 19.32
N TRP A 206 -3.36 -7.70 19.26
CA TRP A 206 -2.63 -6.51 19.75
C TRP A 206 -2.15 -6.69 21.19
N SER A 207 -3.03 -7.19 22.07
CA SER A 207 -2.70 -7.48 23.46
C SER A 207 -1.66 -8.59 23.65
N ALA A 208 -1.63 -9.57 22.74
CA ALA A 208 -0.76 -10.73 22.84
C ALA A 208 0.71 -10.42 22.50
N VAL A 209 0.95 -9.32 21.78
CA VAL A 209 2.29 -8.86 21.39
C VAL A 209 2.69 -7.57 22.09
N GLU A 210 1.93 -7.17 23.13
CA GLU A 210 2.15 -5.97 23.94
C GLU A 210 2.18 -4.64 23.14
N ALA A 211 1.59 -4.64 21.94
CA ALA A 211 1.48 -3.47 21.08
C ALA A 211 0.17 -2.70 21.34
N ASP A 212 0.22 -1.38 21.18
CA ASP A 212 -0.93 -0.49 21.43
C ASP A 212 -1.49 0.09 20.13
N ARG A 213 -2.69 -0.39 19.74
CA ARG A 213 -3.40 0.11 18.57
C ARG A 213 -3.80 1.58 18.69
N GLU A 214 -4.01 2.10 19.90
CA GLU A 214 -4.31 3.52 20.11
C GLU A 214 -3.06 4.36 19.91
N ALA A 215 -1.88 3.89 20.33
CA ALA A 215 -0.62 4.55 20.01
C ALA A 215 -0.36 4.61 18.49
N LEU A 216 -0.75 3.57 17.74
CA LEU A 216 -0.72 3.62 16.27
C LEU A 216 -1.71 4.64 15.72
N ARG A 217 -2.92 4.71 16.29
CA ARG A 217 -3.90 5.74 15.92
C ARG A 217 -3.34 7.15 16.13
N GLU A 218 -2.75 7.43 17.29
CA GLU A 218 -2.09 8.70 17.60
C GLU A 218 -0.94 9.02 16.62
N TRP A 219 -0.19 8.00 16.21
CA TRP A 219 0.85 8.13 15.18
C TRP A 219 0.24 8.63 13.86
N VAL A 220 -0.86 8.04 13.41
CA VAL A 220 -1.53 8.42 12.16
C VAL A 220 -2.16 9.82 12.27
N GLU A 221 -2.70 10.19 13.43
CA GLU A 221 -3.23 11.54 13.69
C GLU A 221 -2.12 12.60 13.58
N ALA A 222 -0.94 12.33 14.14
CA ALA A 222 0.22 13.21 14.03
C ALA A 222 0.73 13.31 12.59
N TYR A 223 0.79 12.19 11.86
CA TYR A 223 1.19 12.15 10.45
C TYR A 223 0.24 12.96 9.56
N LEU A 224 -1.07 12.73 9.68
CA LEU A 224 -2.08 13.46 8.93
C LEU A 224 -2.04 14.95 9.24
N THR A 225 -1.92 15.30 10.53
CA THR A 225 -1.77 16.70 10.96
C THR A 225 -0.56 17.35 10.29
N ASP A 226 0.57 16.67 10.20
CA ASP A 226 1.77 17.21 9.54
C ASP A 226 1.57 17.42 8.03
N LEU A 227 0.92 16.46 7.34
CA LEU A 227 0.58 16.60 5.92
C LEU A 227 -0.33 17.81 5.65
N GLU A 228 -1.28 18.08 6.54
CA GLU A 228 -2.25 19.18 6.41
C GLU A 228 -1.74 20.52 6.96
N ALA A 229 -0.73 20.50 7.82
CA ALA A 229 -0.17 21.69 8.46
C ALA A 229 0.69 22.55 7.50
N GLY A 230 0.88 23.81 7.91
CA GLY A 230 1.26 24.94 7.05
C GLY A 230 2.48 24.81 6.14
N ARG A 231 3.45 23.91 6.39
CA ARG A 231 4.60 23.70 5.48
C ARG A 231 4.34 22.60 4.43
N GLY A 232 3.72 21.49 4.82
CA GLY A 232 3.38 20.38 3.92
C GLY A 232 2.39 20.84 2.86
N LYS A 233 1.23 21.37 3.29
CA LYS A 233 0.21 21.90 2.38
C LYS A 233 0.76 22.99 1.46
N LYS A 234 1.46 24.01 1.99
CA LYS A 234 1.97 25.16 1.22
C LYS A 234 2.90 24.75 0.07
N ARG A 235 3.71 23.70 0.23
CA ARG A 235 4.63 23.26 -0.83
C ARG A 235 3.93 22.46 -1.92
N TYR A 236 2.94 21.65 -1.58
CA TYR A 236 2.20 20.87 -2.59
C TYR A 236 1.18 21.73 -3.32
N THR A 237 0.30 22.41 -2.58
CA THR A 237 -0.80 23.17 -3.19
C THR A 237 -0.26 24.31 -4.04
N GLY A 238 -0.60 24.30 -5.34
CA GLY A 238 -0.26 25.36 -6.29
C GLY A 238 1.13 25.25 -6.95
N THR A 239 2.01 24.39 -6.45
CA THR A 239 3.39 24.23 -6.96
C THR A 239 3.60 22.89 -7.67
N VAL A 240 3.18 21.78 -7.05
CA VAL A 240 3.33 20.43 -7.60
C VAL A 240 2.04 20.07 -8.34
N ARG A 241 2.15 19.66 -9.61
CA ARG A 241 1.00 19.43 -10.51
C ARG A 241 1.04 18.08 -11.24
N ASN A 242 1.98 17.23 -10.87
CA ASN A 242 2.27 15.96 -11.50
C ASN A 242 1.88 14.80 -10.57
N ASN A 243 2.29 13.57 -10.88
CA ASN A 243 1.97 12.36 -10.14
C ASN A 243 2.30 12.47 -8.63
N ILE A 244 3.32 13.23 -8.23
CA ILE A 244 3.71 13.42 -6.83
C ILE A 244 2.56 14.07 -6.04
N TYR A 245 1.82 15.00 -6.63
CA TYR A 245 0.66 15.63 -6.00
C TYR A 245 -0.49 14.63 -5.83
N ALA A 246 -0.73 13.77 -6.82
CA ALA A 246 -1.74 12.72 -6.74
C ALA A 246 -1.42 11.71 -5.62
N TRP A 247 -0.15 11.29 -5.49
CA TRP A 247 0.29 10.41 -4.40
C TRP A 247 0.19 11.06 -3.02
N TRP A 248 0.49 12.36 -2.91
CA TRP A 248 0.31 13.10 -1.65
C TRP A 248 -1.17 13.16 -1.23
N ILE A 249 -2.09 13.37 -2.18
CA ILE A 249 -3.53 13.30 -1.90
C ILE A 249 -3.93 11.90 -1.45
N LEU A 250 -3.46 10.86 -2.13
CA LEU A 250 -3.75 9.48 -1.75
C LEU A 250 -3.27 9.18 -0.32
N ALA A 251 -2.06 9.61 0.04
CA ALA A 251 -1.53 9.43 1.39
C ALA A 251 -2.40 10.11 2.46
N ARG A 252 -2.86 11.35 2.20
CA ARG A 252 -3.80 12.06 3.07
C ARG A 252 -5.14 11.34 3.19
N ALA A 253 -5.72 10.93 2.06
CA ALA A 253 -7.00 10.22 2.03
C ALA A 253 -6.90 8.88 2.77
N THR A 254 -5.79 8.15 2.63
CA THR A 254 -5.56 6.87 3.30
C THR A 254 -5.43 7.06 4.82
N ALA A 255 -4.65 8.04 5.28
CA ALA A 255 -4.53 8.35 6.70
C ALA A 255 -5.87 8.81 7.31
N ALA A 256 -6.62 9.65 6.59
CA ALA A 256 -7.95 10.08 7.03
C ALA A 256 -8.95 8.91 7.07
N ALA A 257 -8.91 8.00 6.09
CA ALA A 257 -9.75 6.80 6.07
C ALA A 257 -9.41 5.83 7.22
N TYR A 258 -8.11 5.63 7.52
CA TYR A 258 -7.67 4.84 8.68
C TYR A 258 -8.27 5.37 9.99
N LEU A 259 -8.32 6.70 10.13
CA LEU A 259 -8.86 7.39 11.31
C LEU A 259 -10.39 7.52 11.32
N ASP A 260 -11.06 7.20 10.20
CA ASP A 260 -12.45 7.53 9.89
C ASP A 260 -12.78 9.04 10.03
N ASP A 261 -11.81 9.91 9.71
CA ASP A 261 -11.98 11.37 9.73
C ASP A 261 -12.64 11.87 8.44
N ARG A 262 -13.97 12.00 8.49
CA ARG A 262 -14.82 12.44 7.36
C ARG A 262 -14.48 13.86 6.89
N ASP A 263 -14.09 14.76 7.78
CA ASP A 263 -13.76 16.13 7.43
C ASP A 263 -12.42 16.19 6.69
N ALA A 264 -11.41 15.42 7.13
CA ALA A 264 -10.13 15.29 6.44
C ALA A 264 -10.28 14.62 5.06
N LEU A 265 -11.14 13.58 4.96
CA LEU A 265 -11.48 12.97 3.68
C LEU A 265 -12.11 13.97 2.72
N SER A 266 -13.09 14.76 3.18
CA SER A 266 -13.71 15.80 2.34
C SER A 266 -12.66 16.77 1.81
N ARG A 267 -11.73 17.24 2.67
CA ARG A 267 -10.64 18.13 2.23
C ARG A 267 -9.72 17.49 1.20
N ALA A 268 -9.39 16.21 1.35
CA ALA A 268 -8.56 15.48 0.38
C ALA A 268 -9.28 15.31 -0.97
N PHE A 269 -10.57 15.00 -0.96
CA PHE A 269 -11.39 14.85 -2.17
C PHE A 269 -11.62 16.18 -2.89
N ASP A 270 -11.76 17.27 -2.15
CA ASP A 270 -11.85 18.61 -2.74
C ASP A 270 -10.54 19.01 -3.42
N ASP A 271 -9.39 18.77 -2.77
CA ASP A 271 -8.07 18.96 -3.39
C ASP A 271 -7.90 18.08 -4.65
N TRP A 272 -8.41 16.86 -4.64
CA TRP A 272 -8.41 15.97 -5.80
C TRP A 272 -9.17 16.57 -6.99
N ARG A 273 -10.41 17.03 -6.75
CA ARG A 273 -11.26 17.65 -7.80
C ARG A 273 -10.67 18.94 -8.33
N GLU A 274 -10.18 19.80 -7.44
CA GLU A 274 -9.74 21.15 -7.79
C GLU A 274 -8.38 21.20 -8.48
N ARG A 275 -7.48 20.24 -8.19
CA ARG A 275 -6.06 20.38 -8.52
C ARG A 275 -5.44 19.14 -9.13
N ALA A 276 -5.85 17.93 -8.73
CA ALA A 276 -5.19 16.72 -9.18
C ALA A 276 -5.51 16.37 -10.64
N LEU A 277 -6.63 16.85 -11.17
CA LEU A 277 -7.09 16.59 -12.53
C LEU A 277 -6.58 17.58 -13.57
N ASP A 278 -5.93 18.68 -13.16
CA ASP A 278 -5.37 19.70 -14.07
C ASP A 278 -4.39 19.12 -15.08
N GLN A 279 -3.79 17.96 -14.78
CA GLN A 279 -2.85 17.25 -15.64
C GLN A 279 -3.51 16.49 -16.80
N ILE A 280 -4.82 16.24 -16.77
CA ILE A 280 -5.52 15.43 -17.77
C ILE A 280 -5.85 16.30 -18.99
N GLU A 281 -5.32 15.93 -20.15
CA GLU A 281 -5.56 16.60 -21.43
C GLU A 281 -6.89 16.15 -22.07
N PRO A 282 -7.38 16.85 -23.11
CA PRO A 282 -8.58 16.44 -23.85
C PRO A 282 -8.49 15.03 -24.46
N ASN A 283 -7.28 14.57 -24.80
CA ASN A 283 -7.02 13.20 -25.27
C ASN A 283 -6.87 12.18 -24.12
N GLY A 284 -6.99 12.61 -22.86
CA GLY A 284 -6.89 11.78 -21.66
C GLY A 284 -5.48 11.57 -21.11
N LEU A 285 -4.43 11.99 -21.82
CA LEU A 285 -3.06 11.79 -21.36
C LEU A 285 -2.71 12.75 -20.21
N LEU A 286 -1.81 12.31 -19.32
CA LEU A 286 -1.30 13.14 -18.23
C LEU A 286 -0.13 14.00 -18.73
N LYS A 287 -0.39 15.29 -19.01
CA LYS A 287 0.57 16.19 -19.67
C LYS A 287 1.91 16.36 -18.96
N HIS A 288 1.92 16.27 -17.63
CA HIS A 288 3.12 16.42 -16.81
C HIS A 288 3.98 15.16 -16.76
N GLU A 289 3.42 14.02 -17.15
CA GLU A 289 4.08 12.73 -17.12
C GLU A 289 4.54 12.30 -18.50
N ARG A 290 3.71 12.52 -19.53
CA ARG A 290 3.98 11.98 -20.86
C ARG A 290 5.32 12.42 -21.44
N GLN A 291 5.80 13.63 -21.11
CA GLN A 291 7.05 14.18 -21.64
C GLN A 291 8.31 13.68 -20.90
N ARG A 292 8.18 12.77 -19.93
CA ARG A 292 9.31 12.16 -19.24
C ARG A 292 9.96 11.06 -20.08
N VAL A 293 11.22 10.74 -19.76
CA VAL A 293 11.98 9.66 -20.41
C VAL A 293 11.20 8.33 -20.36
N ASP A 294 10.54 8.06 -19.24
CA ASP A 294 9.70 6.88 -18.99
C ASP A 294 8.21 7.29 -18.97
N GLY A 295 7.79 8.10 -19.95
CA GLY A 295 6.53 8.85 -19.88
C GLY A 295 5.26 7.98 -19.70
N LEU A 296 5.23 6.78 -20.29
CA LEU A 296 4.09 5.86 -20.15
C LEU A 296 3.98 5.34 -18.71
N GLU A 297 5.08 4.89 -18.12
CA GLU A 297 5.10 4.38 -16.73
C GLU A 297 4.65 5.48 -15.77
N TYR A 298 5.22 6.69 -15.87
CA TYR A 298 4.82 7.82 -15.01
C TYR A 298 3.35 8.21 -15.19
N SER A 299 2.81 8.08 -16.41
CA SER A 299 1.39 8.38 -16.67
C SER A 299 0.48 7.37 -15.98
N VAL A 300 0.78 6.07 -16.11
CA VAL A 300 0.07 5.00 -15.37
C VAL A 300 0.25 5.16 -13.86
N TYR A 301 1.43 5.58 -13.42
CA TYR A 301 1.76 5.83 -12.01
C TYR A 301 0.92 6.95 -11.40
N GLY A 302 0.72 8.05 -12.14
CA GLY A 302 -0.18 9.13 -11.74
C GLY A 302 -1.65 8.72 -11.78
N LEU A 303 -2.08 8.04 -12.86
CA LEU A 303 -3.45 7.52 -13.00
C LEU A 303 -3.84 6.63 -11.83
N LYS A 304 -2.94 5.73 -11.42
CA LYS A 304 -3.11 4.88 -10.24
C LYS A 304 -3.44 5.68 -8.98
N ALA A 305 -2.64 6.68 -8.63
CA ALA A 305 -2.89 7.47 -7.42
C ALA A 305 -4.24 8.21 -7.46
N LEU A 306 -4.63 8.71 -8.64
CA LEU A 306 -5.93 9.34 -8.84
C LEU A 306 -7.08 8.34 -8.64
N THR A 307 -6.96 7.14 -9.20
CA THR A 307 -7.95 6.06 -9.09
C THR A 307 -8.08 5.54 -7.68
N LEU A 308 -6.96 5.29 -6.99
CA LEU A 308 -6.99 4.80 -5.60
C LEU A 308 -7.64 5.81 -4.65
N THR A 309 -7.48 7.12 -4.89
CA THR A 309 -8.22 8.14 -4.13
C THR A 309 -9.73 8.07 -4.40
N ALA A 310 -10.12 7.80 -5.65
CA ALA A 310 -11.53 7.61 -6.01
C ALA A 310 -12.12 6.32 -5.42
N GLU A 311 -11.30 5.28 -5.26
CA GLU A 311 -11.68 4.05 -4.57
C GLU A 311 -11.97 4.31 -3.09
N ILE A 312 -11.10 5.05 -2.40
CA ILE A 312 -11.37 5.54 -1.04
C ILE A 312 -12.69 6.30 -1.01
N ALA A 313 -12.89 7.27 -1.88
CA ALA A 313 -14.12 8.07 -1.88
C ALA A 313 -15.40 7.23 -2.03
N ARG A 314 -15.35 6.13 -2.80
CA ARG A 314 -16.50 5.24 -3.04
C ARG A 314 -17.02 4.62 -1.74
N HIS A 315 -16.14 4.12 -0.86
CA HIS A 315 -16.53 3.56 0.43
C HIS A 315 -17.16 4.58 1.38
N TYR A 316 -16.96 5.87 1.09
CA TYR A 316 -17.50 6.98 1.87
C TYR A 316 -18.71 7.64 1.18
N GLY A 317 -19.27 7.00 0.15
CA GLY A 317 -20.46 7.48 -0.56
C GLY A 317 -20.19 8.67 -1.49
N VAL A 318 -18.93 8.94 -1.83
CA VAL A 318 -18.52 10.07 -2.67
C VAL A 318 -18.09 9.58 -4.05
N ASP A 319 -18.81 10.00 -5.10
CA ASP A 319 -18.51 9.58 -6.47
C ASP A 319 -17.43 10.45 -7.14
N LEU A 320 -16.16 10.12 -6.89
CA LEU A 320 -15.04 10.71 -7.65
C LEU A 320 -14.85 10.07 -9.04
N TYR A 321 -15.22 8.79 -9.20
CA TYR A 321 -15.18 8.13 -10.50
C TYR A 321 -16.09 8.80 -11.54
N GLY A 322 -17.21 9.37 -11.12
CA GLY A 322 -18.15 10.12 -11.96
C GLY A 322 -17.79 11.60 -12.15
N HIS A 323 -16.77 12.12 -11.48
CA HIS A 323 -16.43 13.54 -11.53
C HIS A 323 -16.00 13.98 -12.93
N ARG A 324 -16.53 15.12 -13.37
CA ARG A 324 -16.31 15.70 -14.70
C ARG A 324 -15.64 17.06 -14.56
N LEU A 325 -14.72 17.37 -15.46
CA LEU A 325 -14.18 18.72 -15.56
C LEU A 325 -15.24 19.66 -16.18
N PRO A 326 -15.17 20.97 -15.91
CA PRO A 326 -16.12 21.94 -16.47
C PRO A 326 -16.19 21.86 -18.00
N GLY A 327 -17.40 21.68 -18.54
CA GLY A 327 -17.66 21.63 -19.98
C GLY A 327 -17.53 20.23 -20.61
N ASP A 328 -17.25 19.19 -19.81
CA ASP A 328 -17.07 17.83 -20.31
C ASP A 328 -18.29 16.92 -20.09
N ASP A 329 -18.59 16.11 -21.12
CA ASP A 329 -19.66 15.10 -21.08
C ASP A 329 -19.23 13.75 -20.48
N ALA A 330 -17.93 13.55 -20.22
CA ALA A 330 -17.38 12.32 -19.67
C ALA A 330 -16.62 12.58 -18.36
N SER A 331 -16.53 11.54 -17.52
CA SER A 331 -15.69 11.58 -16.33
C SER A 331 -14.22 11.82 -16.71
N ALA A 332 -13.52 12.59 -15.87
CA ALA A 332 -12.10 12.88 -16.05
C ALA A 332 -11.25 11.60 -15.94
N LEU A 333 -11.53 10.74 -14.96
CA LEU A 333 -10.86 9.45 -14.81
C LEU A 333 -11.17 8.52 -15.99
N LEU A 334 -12.43 8.45 -16.39
CA LEU A 334 -12.82 7.63 -17.53
C LEU A 334 -12.07 8.05 -18.81
N ARG A 335 -11.98 9.36 -19.06
CA ARG A 335 -11.19 9.90 -20.16
C ARG A 335 -9.73 9.48 -20.05
N ALA A 336 -9.14 9.55 -18.86
CA ALA A 336 -7.75 9.15 -18.67
C ALA A 336 -7.55 7.66 -18.99
N PHE A 337 -8.42 6.76 -18.52
CA PHE A 337 -8.34 5.35 -18.91
C PHE A 337 -8.51 5.15 -20.42
N GLU A 338 -9.48 5.80 -21.05
CA GLU A 338 -9.65 5.69 -22.51
C GLU A 338 -8.41 6.18 -23.27
N GLY A 339 -7.76 7.25 -22.80
CA GLY A 339 -6.55 7.79 -23.42
C GLY A 339 -5.32 6.89 -23.30
N HIS A 340 -5.19 6.11 -22.22
CA HIS A 340 -4.02 5.26 -22.00
C HIS A 340 -4.18 3.82 -22.50
N ARG A 341 -5.40 3.35 -22.76
CA ARG A 341 -5.70 1.92 -22.89
C ARG A 341 -4.91 1.21 -24.00
N GLU A 342 -4.74 1.84 -25.15
CA GLU A 342 -4.06 1.23 -26.29
C GLU A 342 -2.56 1.09 -25.96
N TYR A 343 -1.96 2.13 -25.35
CA TYR A 343 -0.55 2.16 -24.97
C TYR A 343 -0.19 1.16 -23.86
N VAL A 344 -1.15 0.84 -22.99
CA VAL A 344 -0.97 -0.16 -21.93
C VAL A 344 -0.93 -1.58 -22.50
N VAL A 345 -1.66 -1.84 -23.58
CA VAL A 345 -1.60 -3.14 -24.27
C VAL A 345 -0.33 -3.21 -25.11
N ASP A 346 -0.06 -2.15 -25.88
CA ASP A 346 1.09 -2.03 -26.78
C ASP A 346 1.65 -0.60 -26.74
N ALA A 347 2.85 -0.45 -26.18
CA ALA A 347 3.51 0.84 -26.09
C ALA A 347 4.18 1.29 -27.41
N GLY A 348 4.06 0.52 -28.51
CA GLY A 348 4.72 0.81 -29.79
C GLY A 348 4.38 2.18 -30.39
N ASP A 349 3.16 2.67 -30.15
CA ASP A 349 2.69 3.99 -30.61
C ASP A 349 2.93 5.12 -29.59
N TRP A 350 3.59 4.84 -28.46
CA TRP A 350 3.90 5.85 -27.45
C TRP A 350 5.14 6.69 -27.86
N GLU A 351 4.91 7.89 -28.38
CA GLU A 351 5.94 8.71 -29.04
C GLU A 351 6.92 9.42 -28.10
N TRP A 352 6.63 9.50 -26.79
CA TRP A 352 7.40 10.34 -25.86
C TRP A 352 8.50 9.62 -25.07
N GLY A 353 8.56 8.29 -25.17
CA GLY A 353 9.58 7.47 -24.50
C GLY A 353 9.03 6.52 -23.43
N THR A 354 9.63 5.34 -23.36
CA THR A 354 9.32 4.25 -22.42
C THR A 354 10.53 3.89 -21.55
N GLY A 355 11.53 4.76 -21.50
CA GLY A 355 12.74 4.56 -20.71
C GLY A 355 13.83 3.70 -21.32
N GLU A 356 14.97 3.66 -20.63
CA GLU A 356 16.15 2.90 -21.04
C GLU A 356 15.86 1.39 -21.13
N ASN A 357 14.97 0.90 -20.27
CA ASN A 357 14.56 -0.50 -20.23
C ASN A 357 13.34 -0.81 -21.11
N GLY A 358 12.77 0.21 -21.77
CA GLY A 358 11.50 0.12 -22.48
C GLY A 358 10.31 -0.22 -21.57
N TYR A 359 9.18 -0.55 -22.18
CA TYR A 359 7.98 -0.94 -21.45
C TYR A 359 8.08 -2.40 -21.00
N THR A 360 8.38 -2.62 -19.72
CA THR A 360 8.66 -3.97 -19.19
C THR A 360 7.37 -4.74 -18.87
N GLU A 361 7.50 -6.06 -18.67
CA GLU A 361 6.36 -6.89 -18.23
C GLU A 361 5.84 -6.49 -16.84
N ALA A 362 6.72 -5.97 -15.97
CA ALA A 362 6.33 -5.44 -14.67
C ALA A 362 5.49 -4.15 -14.81
N ASP A 363 5.77 -3.34 -15.82
CA ASP A 363 4.99 -2.13 -16.12
C ASP A 363 3.66 -2.48 -16.80
N ARG A 364 3.65 -3.49 -17.67
CA ARG A 364 2.42 -4.08 -18.21
C ARG A 364 1.52 -4.59 -17.10
N THR A 365 2.04 -5.43 -16.21
CA THR A 365 1.28 -5.96 -15.07
C THR A 365 0.78 -4.86 -14.15
N ALA A 366 1.62 -3.87 -13.83
CA ALA A 366 1.24 -2.75 -12.97
C ALA A 366 0.13 -1.88 -13.61
N ALA A 367 0.16 -1.71 -14.93
CA ALA A 367 -0.91 -1.04 -15.66
C ALA A 367 -2.20 -1.88 -15.67
N GLY A 368 -2.11 -3.18 -15.95
CA GLY A 368 -3.26 -4.09 -15.91
C GLY A 368 -3.97 -4.09 -14.55
N SER A 369 -3.21 -4.03 -13.45
CA SER A 369 -3.77 -3.99 -12.10
C SER A 369 -4.73 -2.82 -11.84
N VAL A 370 -4.50 -1.65 -12.45
CA VAL A 370 -5.39 -0.48 -12.33
C VAL A 370 -6.55 -0.53 -13.34
N TYR A 371 -6.38 -1.23 -14.47
CA TYR A 371 -7.48 -1.51 -15.40
C TYR A 371 -8.47 -2.54 -14.86
N GLU A 372 -8.07 -3.40 -13.92
CA GLU A 372 -8.99 -4.27 -13.16
C GLU A 372 -10.06 -3.42 -12.44
N LEU A 373 -9.64 -2.35 -11.75
CA LEU A 373 -10.55 -1.40 -11.10
C LEU A 373 -11.43 -0.67 -12.12
N ALA A 374 -10.84 -0.22 -13.23
CA ALA A 374 -11.57 0.47 -14.29
C ALA A 374 -12.64 -0.42 -14.93
N HIS A 375 -12.28 -1.67 -15.24
CA HIS A 375 -13.20 -2.67 -15.76
C HIS A 375 -14.37 -2.88 -14.79
N SER A 376 -14.07 -3.15 -13.51
CA SER A 376 -15.10 -3.33 -12.49
C SER A 376 -15.98 -2.09 -12.26
N ARG A 377 -15.44 -0.88 -12.46
CA ARG A 377 -16.21 0.36 -12.28
C ARG A 377 -17.15 0.64 -13.45
N TRP A 378 -16.68 0.49 -14.68
CA TRP A 378 -17.39 0.95 -15.88
C TRP A 378 -17.96 -0.17 -16.75
N ASP A 379 -17.62 -1.43 -16.48
CA ASP A 379 -17.97 -2.62 -17.26
C ASP A 379 -17.81 -2.42 -18.77
N ARG A 380 -16.66 -1.85 -19.17
CA ARG A 380 -16.37 -1.56 -20.57
C ARG A 380 -15.63 -2.72 -21.22
N PRO A 381 -16.11 -3.25 -22.36
CA PRO A 381 -15.39 -4.29 -23.11
C PRO A 381 -13.96 -3.88 -23.48
N ALA A 382 -13.71 -2.58 -23.69
CA ALA A 382 -12.36 -2.08 -23.97
C ALA A 382 -11.41 -2.25 -22.77
N PHE A 383 -11.87 -2.01 -21.53
CA PHE A 383 -11.05 -2.19 -20.32
C PHE A 383 -10.90 -3.66 -19.98
N ARG A 384 -11.95 -4.47 -20.18
CA ARG A 384 -11.86 -5.93 -20.08
C ARG A 384 -10.77 -6.51 -20.99
N ARG A 385 -10.69 -6.05 -22.25
CA ARG A 385 -9.62 -6.47 -23.17
C ARG A 385 -8.21 -6.11 -22.67
N VAL A 386 -8.03 -4.99 -21.97
CA VAL A 386 -6.74 -4.66 -21.36
C VAL A 386 -6.39 -5.70 -20.31
N VAL A 387 -7.31 -5.98 -19.38
CA VAL A 387 -7.14 -7.02 -18.34
C VAL A 387 -6.84 -8.39 -18.95
N GLU A 388 -7.61 -8.80 -19.96
CA GLU A 388 -7.45 -10.11 -20.64
C GLU A 388 -6.13 -10.21 -21.43
N SER A 389 -5.65 -9.12 -22.02
CA SER A 389 -4.39 -9.15 -22.81
C SER A 389 -3.12 -9.22 -21.95
N ILE A 390 -3.21 -8.78 -20.69
CA ILE A 390 -2.13 -8.87 -19.72
C ILE A 390 -2.23 -10.21 -18.96
N GLY A 391 -3.45 -10.63 -18.65
CA GLY A 391 -3.75 -11.89 -17.97
C GLY A 391 -3.83 -11.73 -16.45
N ARG A 392 -4.76 -12.47 -15.85
CA ARG A 392 -4.93 -12.58 -14.40
C ARG A 392 -4.07 -13.74 -13.85
N PRO A 393 -3.65 -13.69 -12.56
CA PRO A 393 -3.99 -12.68 -11.55
C PRO A 393 -3.19 -11.37 -11.63
N LEU A 394 -3.93 -10.27 -11.50
CA LEU A 394 -3.60 -8.85 -11.29
C LEU A 394 -2.91 -8.53 -9.95
N TYR A 395 -1.72 -7.93 -9.94
CA TYR A 395 -1.08 -7.42 -8.72
C TYR A 395 -0.69 -5.93 -8.82
N GLU A 396 -1.23 -5.12 -7.91
CA GLU A 396 -0.92 -3.70 -7.72
C GLU A 396 0.18 -3.55 -6.65
N ARG A 397 1.38 -3.24 -7.12
CA ARG A 397 2.62 -3.25 -6.32
C ARG A 397 2.72 -2.22 -5.19
N ARG A 398 1.94 -1.14 -5.21
CA ARG A 398 2.08 -0.08 -4.21
C ARG A 398 1.21 -0.34 -3.01
N VAL A 399 -0.10 -0.44 -3.17
CA VAL A 399 -1.08 -0.41 -2.07
C VAL A 399 -1.96 -1.66 -2.05
N LEU A 400 -2.63 -2.01 -3.15
CA LEU A 400 -3.75 -2.96 -3.09
C LEU A 400 -3.35 -4.44 -3.04
N GLY A 401 -2.17 -4.81 -3.53
CA GLY A 401 -1.79 -6.22 -3.69
C GLY A 401 -2.56 -6.88 -4.83
N TRP A 402 -3.07 -8.11 -4.63
CA TRP A 402 -3.76 -8.86 -5.68
C TRP A 402 -5.13 -8.25 -6.02
N THR A 403 -5.18 -7.31 -6.95
CA THR A 403 -6.44 -6.68 -7.40
C THR A 403 -7.39 -7.65 -8.06
N THR A 404 -6.89 -8.77 -8.58
CA THR A 404 -7.76 -9.85 -9.03
C THR A 404 -8.57 -10.49 -7.91
N LEU A 405 -8.05 -10.55 -6.68
CA LEU A 405 -8.82 -11.03 -5.52
C LEU A 405 -9.84 -9.97 -5.07
N THR A 406 -9.43 -8.71 -4.96
CA THR A 406 -10.22 -7.68 -4.26
C THR A 406 -11.12 -6.85 -5.18
N HIS A 407 -10.74 -6.71 -6.44
CA HIS A 407 -11.33 -5.72 -7.35
C HIS A 407 -11.76 -6.31 -8.69
N ALA A 408 -11.58 -7.60 -8.96
CA ALA A 408 -12.08 -8.21 -10.19
C ALA A 408 -13.60 -8.31 -10.17
N ASN A 409 -14.21 -8.03 -11.33
CA ASN A 409 -15.63 -8.22 -11.61
C ASN A 409 -16.57 -7.79 -10.47
N ARG A 410 -16.33 -6.63 -9.84
CA ARG A 410 -17.08 -6.23 -8.63
C ARG A 410 -18.60 -6.15 -8.83
N THR A 411 -19.06 -5.93 -10.07
CA THR A 411 -20.48 -5.95 -10.44
C THR A 411 -21.13 -7.33 -10.32
N GLU A 412 -20.34 -8.40 -10.22
CA GLU A 412 -20.78 -9.78 -10.03
C GLU A 412 -20.81 -10.17 -8.53
N LEU A 413 -20.27 -9.33 -7.63
CA LEU A 413 -20.37 -9.54 -6.19
C LEU A 413 -21.76 -9.12 -5.68
N ASP A 414 -22.38 -9.95 -4.86
CA ASP A 414 -23.66 -9.63 -4.20
C ASP A 414 -23.40 -8.74 -2.98
N LEU A 415 -23.29 -7.43 -3.21
CA LEU A 415 -22.88 -6.47 -2.17
C LEU A 415 -24.05 -5.82 -1.42
N GLY A 416 -25.28 -6.32 -1.59
CA GLY A 416 -26.50 -5.81 -0.94
C GLY A 416 -27.10 -4.58 -1.59
#